data_AF-A0A7R9AAV2-F1
#
_entry.id   AF-A0A7R9AAV2-F1
#
_cell.length_a   1.000
_cell.length_b   1.000
_cell.length_c   1.000
_cell.angle_alpha   90.00
_cell.angle_beta   90.00
_cell.angle_gamma   90.00
#
_symmetry.space_group_name_H-M   'P 1'
#
loop_
_entity.id
_entity.type
_entity.pdbx_description
1 polymer ?
#
loop_
_entity_poly.entity_id
_entity_poly.type
_entity_poly.pdbx_seq_one_letter_code
_entity_poly.pdbx_strand_id
1 'polypeptide(L)'
;MKIPFAKHCCCGLTDNRNGSIAIGAVGLVCYIFFFVMNVITMARGYEQRSEIHDHISKEAFANLLICSMVFYLLFIIFDSLLIHGVRKMKRKLMIPWLYMDFLALIAGVILFVVIFVSLIVTVVTTKDGLIFTLFMIVVVVFFIAYSIGIHFFLVVYSHFRELGNPELLGGDEGVEIKQEILNAEDVSFRVEPGQV
;
A
#
# COMPACT_ATOMS: atom_id res chain seq x y z
N MET A 1 -13.92 1.67 22.64
CA MET A 1 -13.20 2.91 22.29
C MET A 1 -13.71 3.38 20.93
N LYS A 2 -14.47 4.48 20.86
CA LYS A 2 -14.95 5.03 19.57
C LYS A 2 -13.79 5.84 18.98
N ILE A 3 -13.12 5.31 17.97
CA ILE A 3 -12.09 6.05 17.22
C ILE A 3 -12.84 7.16 16.46
N PRO A 4 -12.48 8.45 16.62
CA PRO A 4 -13.14 9.54 15.91
C PRO A 4 -12.97 9.33 14.41
N PHE A 5 -14.09 9.30 13.69
CA PHE A 5 -14.09 9.20 12.24
C PHE A 5 -13.67 10.53 11.65
N ALA A 6 -12.59 10.54 10.86
CA ALA A 6 -12.26 11.67 10.02
C ALA A 6 -13.28 11.70 8.87
N LYS A 7 -14.34 12.51 8.99
CA LYS A 7 -15.30 12.76 7.89
C LYS A 7 -14.65 13.44 6.68
N HIS A 8 -13.48 14.03 6.89
CA HIS A 8 -12.70 14.69 5.86
C HIS A 8 -11.29 14.10 5.87
N CYS A 9 -10.76 13.78 4.70
CA CYS A 9 -9.34 13.50 4.53
C CYS A 9 -8.51 14.71 4.99
N CYS A 10 -7.26 14.53 5.43
CA CYS A 10 -6.39 15.62 5.93
C CYS A 10 -6.23 16.80 4.94
N CYS A 11 -6.56 16.60 3.66
CA CYS A 11 -6.58 17.64 2.64
C CYS A 11 -7.85 18.52 2.64
N GLY A 12 -8.87 18.22 3.46
CA GLY A 12 -10.11 19.01 3.59
C GLY A 12 -10.99 19.09 2.33
N LEU A 13 -10.61 18.41 1.24
CA LEU A 13 -11.09 18.73 -0.12
C LEU A 13 -11.71 17.55 -0.89
N THR A 14 -11.76 16.34 -0.33
CA THR A 14 -12.26 15.17 -1.08
C THR A 14 -12.97 14.15 -0.21
N ASP A 15 -14.10 13.64 -0.71
CA ASP A 15 -14.81 12.46 -0.21
C ASP A 15 -13.88 11.26 -0.02
N ASN A 16 -14.16 10.45 1.01
CA ASN A 16 -13.41 9.23 1.34
C ASN A 16 -13.26 8.27 0.14
N ARG A 17 -14.26 8.28 -0.76
CA ARG A 17 -14.26 7.54 -2.03
C ARG A 17 -13.13 8.02 -2.96
N ASN A 18 -13.04 9.33 -3.20
CA ASN A 18 -12.02 9.91 -4.08
C ASN A 18 -10.61 9.75 -3.49
N GLY A 19 -10.48 9.86 -2.16
CA GLY A 19 -9.23 9.59 -1.46
C GLY A 19 -8.74 8.16 -1.68
N SER A 20 -9.62 7.16 -1.55
CA SER A 20 -9.27 5.75 -1.75
C SER A 20 -8.87 5.44 -3.20
N ILE A 21 -9.55 6.06 -4.19
CA ILE A 21 -9.18 5.94 -5.62
C ILE A 21 -7.81 6.58 -5.87
N ALA A 22 -7.55 7.76 -5.31
CA ALA A 22 -6.28 8.46 -5.47
C ALA A 22 -5.12 7.66 -4.88
N ILE A 23 -5.29 7.08 -3.68
CA ILE A 23 -4.28 6.22 -3.04
C ILE A 23 -3.96 5.02 -3.94
N GLY A 24 -4.98 4.30 -4.42
CA GLY A 24 -4.77 3.17 -5.33
C GLY A 24 -4.10 3.57 -6.65
N ALA A 25 -4.46 4.73 -7.22
CA ALA A 25 -3.86 5.23 -8.45
C ALA A 25 -2.38 5.62 -8.26
N VAL A 26 -2.05 6.30 -7.17
CA VAL A 26 -0.66 6.66 -6.82
C VAL A 26 0.16 5.40 -6.57
N GLY A 27 -0.37 4.44 -5.80
CA GLY A 27 0.27 3.14 -5.58
C GLY A 27 0.57 2.42 -6.89
N LEU A 28 -0.41 2.33 -7.79
CA LEU A 28 -0.27 1.67 -9.09
C LEU A 28 0.83 2.31 -9.94
N VAL A 29 0.89 3.64 -10.01
CA VAL A 29 1.95 4.36 -10.74
C VAL A 29 3.32 4.10 -10.11
N CYS A 30 3.42 4.16 -8.78
CA CYS A 30 4.66 3.89 -8.05
C CYS A 30 5.16 2.45 -8.28
N TYR A 31 4.29 1.44 -8.18
CA TYR A 31 4.71 0.05 -8.37
C TYR A 31 5.09 -0.28 -9.81
N ILE A 32 4.41 0.31 -10.81
CA ILE A 32 4.85 0.19 -12.22
C ILE A 32 6.24 0.80 -12.38
N PHE A 33 6.48 1.98 -11.82
CA PHE A 33 7.80 2.61 -11.87
C PHE A 33 8.88 1.76 -11.19
N PHE A 34 8.60 1.23 -9.99
CA PHE A 34 9.54 0.35 -9.29
C PHE A 34 9.80 -0.96 -10.03
N PHE A 35 8.78 -1.53 -10.65
CA PHE A 35 8.94 -2.71 -11.50
C PHE A 35 9.91 -2.43 -12.66
N VAL A 36 9.72 -1.31 -13.39
CA VAL A 36 10.61 -0.90 -14.49
C VAL A 36 12.04 -0.66 -13.98
N MET A 37 12.20 0.03 -12.85
CA MET A 37 13.51 0.26 -12.24
C MET A 37 14.19 -1.06 -11.84
N ASN A 38 13.43 -2.04 -11.38
CA ASN A 38 13.94 -3.36 -11.03
C ASN A 38 14.44 -4.11 -12.27
N VAL A 39 13.70 -4.03 -13.39
CA VAL A 39 14.13 -4.59 -14.69
C VAL A 39 15.43 -3.95 -15.16
N ILE A 40 15.55 -2.62 -15.10
CA ILE A 40 16.77 -1.90 -15.48
C ILE A 40 17.94 -2.31 -14.56
N THR A 41 17.69 -2.42 -13.26
CA THR A 41 18.71 -2.84 -12.27
C THR A 41 19.17 -4.26 -12.54
N MET A 42 18.27 -5.17 -12.91
CA MET A 42 18.62 -6.54 -13.31
C MET A 42 19.48 -6.52 -14.57
N ALA A 43 19.08 -5.80 -15.62
CA ALA A 43 19.83 -5.71 -16.87
C ALA A 43 21.26 -5.18 -16.68
N ARG A 44 21.42 -4.11 -15.90
CA ARG A 44 22.75 -3.52 -15.62
C ARG A 44 23.56 -4.30 -14.59
N GLY A 45 22.90 -4.91 -13.62
CA GLY A 45 23.54 -5.66 -12.53
C GLY A 45 24.29 -6.90 -13.02
N TYR A 46 23.89 -7.46 -14.17
CA TYR A 46 24.61 -8.54 -14.84
C TYR A 46 25.96 -8.07 -15.43
N GLU A 47 26.04 -6.84 -15.93
CA GLU A 47 27.24 -6.33 -16.59
C GLU A 47 28.30 -5.84 -15.59
N GLN A 48 27.89 -5.18 -14.50
CA GLN A 48 28.82 -4.46 -13.62
C GLN A 48 29.43 -5.30 -12.48
N ARG A 49 28.92 -6.51 -12.22
CA ARG A 49 29.37 -7.36 -11.10
C ARG A 49 30.52 -8.32 -11.45
N SER A 50 31.24 -8.09 -12.54
CA SER A 50 32.49 -8.85 -12.81
C SER A 50 33.63 -8.48 -11.85
N GLU A 51 33.56 -7.36 -11.13
CA GLU A 51 34.73 -6.80 -10.43
C GLU A 51 34.55 -6.50 -8.93
N ILE A 52 33.32 -6.48 -8.39
CA ILE A 52 33.08 -5.96 -7.04
C ILE A 52 32.22 -6.94 -6.19
N HIS A 53 32.88 -7.61 -5.25
CA HIS A 53 32.40 -8.31 -4.04
C HIS A 53 31.89 -9.77 -4.06
N ASP A 54 32.62 -10.58 -3.27
CA ASP A 54 32.51 -12.02 -2.96
C ASP A 54 31.42 -12.44 -1.93
N HIS A 55 30.67 -11.51 -1.33
CA HIS A 55 29.85 -11.87 -0.14
C HIS A 55 28.39 -12.24 -0.40
N ILE A 56 27.83 -11.91 -1.56
CA ILE A 56 26.46 -12.32 -1.92
C ILE A 56 26.54 -13.09 -3.22
N SER A 57 26.15 -14.37 -3.18
CA SER A 57 26.11 -15.20 -4.38
C SER A 57 25.27 -14.51 -5.45
N LYS A 58 25.73 -14.53 -6.71
CA LYS A 58 25.01 -13.95 -7.85
C LYS A 58 23.57 -14.47 -7.91
N GLU A 59 23.40 -15.75 -7.57
CA GLU A 59 22.12 -16.44 -7.46
C GLU A 59 21.22 -15.82 -6.39
N ALA A 60 21.73 -15.52 -5.19
CA ALA A 60 20.93 -14.90 -4.14
C ALA A 60 20.44 -13.51 -4.53
N PHE A 61 21.28 -12.71 -5.20
CA PHE A 61 20.87 -11.39 -5.68
C PHE A 61 19.82 -11.47 -6.79
N ALA A 62 20.02 -12.35 -7.77
CA ALA A 62 19.05 -12.58 -8.84
C ALA A 62 17.71 -13.07 -8.29
N ASN A 63 17.73 -14.04 -7.36
CA ASN A 63 16.53 -14.55 -6.70
C ASN A 63 15.79 -13.45 -5.93
N LEU A 64 16.51 -12.56 -5.25
CA LEU A 64 15.90 -11.43 -4.53
C LEU A 64 15.21 -10.45 -5.49
N LEU A 65 15.84 -10.13 -6.63
CA LEU A 65 15.22 -9.28 -7.65
C LEU A 65 13.96 -9.94 -8.24
N ILE A 66 14.02 -11.22 -8.60
CA ILE A 66 12.87 -11.98 -9.11
C ILE A 66 11.72 -11.97 -8.08
N CYS A 67 12.01 -12.26 -6.81
CA CYS A 67 11.01 -12.19 -5.74
C CYS A 67 10.40 -10.80 -5.66
N SER A 68 11.21 -9.74 -5.71
CA SER A 68 10.70 -8.36 -5.66
C SER A 68 9.80 -8.01 -6.85
N MET A 69 10.12 -8.49 -8.06
CA MET A 69 9.25 -8.33 -9.23
C MET A 69 7.89 -8.99 -9.05
N VAL A 70 7.85 -10.21 -8.51
CA VAL A 70 6.60 -10.92 -8.22
C VAL A 70 5.76 -10.13 -7.21
N PHE A 71 6.38 -9.59 -6.16
CA PHE A 71 5.67 -8.74 -5.20
C PHE A 71 5.10 -7.48 -5.86
N TYR A 72 5.86 -6.77 -6.70
CA TYR A 72 5.34 -5.58 -7.39
C TYR A 72 4.15 -5.90 -8.30
N LEU A 73 4.18 -7.05 -9.01
CA LEU A 73 3.02 -7.48 -9.79
C LEU A 73 1.79 -7.76 -8.93
N LEU A 74 1.96 -8.42 -7.78
CA LEU A 74 0.87 -8.64 -6.83
C LEU A 74 0.30 -7.31 -6.31
N PHE A 75 1.15 -6.34 -5.97
CA PHE A 75 0.71 -5.01 -5.53
C PHE A 75 -0.05 -4.26 -6.64
N ILE A 76 0.40 -4.32 -7.90
CA ILE A 76 -0.32 -3.74 -9.04
C ILE A 76 -1.73 -4.36 -9.17
N ILE A 77 -1.84 -5.68 -9.00
CA ILE A 77 -3.13 -6.38 -9.02
C ILE A 77 -4.01 -5.91 -7.86
N PHE A 78 -3.48 -5.83 -6.64
CA PHE A 78 -4.23 -5.39 -5.47
C PHE A 78 -4.67 -3.92 -5.57
N ASP A 79 -3.85 -3.02 -6.08
CA ASP A 79 -4.22 -1.62 -6.31
C ASP A 79 -5.32 -1.52 -7.39
N SER A 80 -5.23 -2.33 -8.44
CA SER A 80 -6.26 -2.42 -9.47
C SER A 80 -7.59 -2.91 -8.89
N LEU A 81 -7.55 -3.93 -8.01
CA LEU A 81 -8.71 -4.45 -7.29
C LEU A 81 -9.28 -3.41 -6.31
N LEU A 82 -8.44 -2.64 -5.64
CA LEU A 82 -8.87 -1.54 -4.78
C LEU A 82 -9.64 -0.49 -5.60
N ILE A 83 -9.05 0.01 -6.68
CA ILE A 83 -9.70 1.01 -7.55
C ILE A 83 -11.04 0.49 -8.08
N HIS A 84 -11.07 -0.77 -8.54
CA HIS A 84 -12.30 -1.39 -9.04
C HIS A 84 -13.34 -1.59 -7.92
N GLY A 85 -12.91 -2.03 -6.74
CA GLY A 85 -13.74 -2.23 -5.55
C GLY A 85 -14.40 -0.95 -5.09
N VAL A 86 -13.64 0.15 -5.03
CA VAL A 86 -14.15 1.48 -4.67
C VAL A 86 -15.11 2.02 -5.73
N ARG A 87 -14.79 1.85 -7.03
CA ARG A 87 -15.69 2.30 -8.11
C ARG A 87 -17.01 1.56 -8.13
N LYS A 88 -16.99 0.25 -7.88
CA LYS A 88 -18.18 -0.62 -7.88
C LYS A 88 -18.85 -0.75 -6.51
N MET A 89 -18.38 -0.03 -5.49
CA MET A 89 -18.88 -0.12 -4.11
C MET A 89 -18.88 -1.58 -3.58
N LYS A 90 -17.96 -2.42 -4.07
CA LYS A 90 -17.87 -3.85 -3.72
C LYS A 90 -16.82 -4.07 -2.64
N ARG A 91 -17.28 -4.07 -1.39
CA ARG A 91 -16.46 -4.28 -0.18
C ARG A 91 -15.51 -5.49 -0.27
N LYS A 92 -15.97 -6.61 -0.83
CA LYS A 92 -15.19 -7.86 -0.94
C LYS A 92 -13.89 -7.70 -1.76
N LEU A 93 -13.87 -6.79 -2.73
CA LEU A 93 -12.69 -6.57 -3.59
C LEU A 93 -11.60 -5.73 -2.91
N MET A 94 -11.93 -5.00 -1.85
CA MET A 94 -10.98 -4.17 -1.09
C MET A 94 -10.23 -4.97 0.00
N ILE A 95 -10.75 -6.15 0.38
CA ILE A 95 -10.19 -6.96 1.47
C ILE A 95 -8.73 -7.40 1.20
N PRO A 96 -8.38 -7.92 0.00
CA PRO A 96 -7.01 -8.36 -0.27
C PRO A 96 -6.00 -7.24 -0.10
N TRP A 97 -6.33 -6.04 -0.59
CA TRP A 97 -5.49 -4.87 -0.45
C TRP A 97 -5.30 -4.48 1.03
N LEU A 98 -6.39 -4.40 1.80
CA LEU A 98 -6.32 -4.06 3.23
C LEU A 98 -5.48 -5.04 4.04
N TYR A 99 -5.61 -6.34 3.77
CA TYR A 99 -4.83 -7.36 4.47
C TYR A 99 -3.34 -7.26 4.16
N MET A 100 -3.01 -7.05 2.88
CA MET A 100 -1.62 -6.90 2.44
C MET A 100 -0.97 -5.64 2.97
N ASP A 101 -1.68 -4.51 2.95
CA ASP A 101 -1.17 -3.24 3.48
C ASP A 101 -0.96 -3.31 5.01
N PHE A 102 -1.88 -3.95 5.73
CA PHE A 102 -1.71 -4.21 7.16
C PHE A 102 -0.48 -5.08 7.45
N LEU A 103 -0.27 -6.15 6.67
CA LEU A 103 0.91 -7.00 6.81
C LEU A 103 2.20 -6.23 6.48
N ALA A 104 2.17 -5.37 5.46
CA ALA A 104 3.29 -4.52 5.07
C ALA A 104 3.66 -3.51 6.17
N LEU A 105 2.67 -2.91 6.84
CA LEU A 105 2.91 -2.03 8.00
C LEU A 105 3.62 -2.78 9.14
N ILE A 106 3.15 -3.99 9.49
CA ILE A 106 3.79 -4.82 10.53
C ILE A 106 5.23 -5.19 10.12
N ALA A 107 5.42 -5.66 8.88
CA ALA A 107 6.73 -6.00 8.36
C ALA A 107 7.68 -4.79 8.35
N GLY A 108 7.17 -3.59 8.04
CA GLY A 108 7.90 -2.33 8.09
C GLY A 108 8.42 -2.01 9.49
N VAL A 109 7.61 -2.23 10.53
CA VAL A 109 8.05 -2.04 11.93
C VAL A 109 9.16 -3.02 12.30
N ILE A 110 9.02 -4.30 11.94
CA ILE A 110 10.03 -5.33 12.21
C ILE A 110 11.35 -4.97 11.51
N LEU A 111 11.28 -4.62 10.22
CA LEU A 111 12.44 -4.23 9.44
C LEU A 111 13.11 -2.98 10.01
N PHE A 112 12.32 -1.99 10.45
CA PHE A 112 12.83 -0.80 11.10
C PHE A 112 13.60 -1.13 12.38
N VAL A 113 13.09 -2.01 13.23
CA VAL A 113 13.82 -2.45 14.43
C VAL A 113 15.17 -3.08 14.08
N VAL A 114 15.20 -3.95 13.07
CA VAL A 114 16.44 -4.59 12.61
C VAL A 114 17.45 -3.56 12.09
N ILE A 115 17.01 -2.65 11.23
CA ILE A 115 17.85 -1.57 10.67
C ILE A 115 18.31 -0.62 11.77
N PHE A 116 17.45 -0.29 12.72
CA PHE A 116 17.75 0.61 13.82
C PHE A 116 18.85 0.02 14.72
N VAL A 117 18.74 -1.27 15.08
CA VAL A 117 19.76 -1.97 15.86
C VAL A 117 21.09 -2.05 15.11
N SER A 118 21.07 -2.40 13.82
CA SER A 118 22.31 -2.49 13.02
C SER A 118 23.00 -1.14 12.87
N LEU A 119 22.22 -0.05 12.70
CA LEU A 119 22.75 1.30 12.65
C LEU A 119 23.33 1.74 13.99
N ILE A 120 22.67 1.45 15.12
CA ILE A 120 23.22 1.76 16.45
C ILE A 120 24.58 1.10 16.66
N VAL A 121 24.71 -0.19 16.33
CA VAL A 121 25.99 -0.90 16.41
C VAL A 121 27.05 -0.18 15.58
N THR A 122 26.70 0.23 14.36
CA THR A 122 27.61 0.95 13.44
C THR A 122 28.03 2.31 14.00
N VAL A 123 27.11 3.09 14.57
CA VAL A 123 27.42 4.40 15.17
C VAL A 123 28.37 4.25 16.36
N VAL A 124 28.13 3.25 17.22
CA VAL A 124 28.94 3.02 18.43
C VAL A 124 30.37 2.59 18.08
N THR A 125 30.56 1.79 17.02
CA THR A 125 31.89 1.29 16.63
C THR A 125 32.72 2.33 15.89
N THR A 126 32.10 3.11 15.01
CA THR A 126 32.82 4.06 14.12
C THR A 126 33.10 5.41 14.79
N LYS A 127 32.23 5.87 15.71
CA LYS A 127 32.31 7.20 16.34
C LYS A 127 32.34 8.38 15.35
N ASP A 128 31.95 8.16 14.10
CA ASP A 128 31.92 9.20 13.08
C ASP A 128 30.64 10.04 13.20
N GLY A 129 30.80 11.35 13.40
CA GLY A 129 29.67 12.28 13.49
C GLY A 129 28.80 12.35 12.22
N LEU A 130 29.39 12.06 11.05
CA LEU A 130 28.64 12.00 9.79
C LEU A 130 27.64 10.83 9.78
N ILE A 131 28.05 9.66 10.26
CA ILE A 131 27.20 8.46 10.32
C ILE A 131 26.04 8.70 11.28
N PHE A 132 26.29 9.35 12.42
CA PHE A 132 25.24 9.74 13.35
C PHE A 132 24.21 10.71 12.73
N THR A 133 24.68 11.68 11.95
CA THR A 133 23.79 12.63 11.26
C THR A 133 22.91 11.93 10.21
N LEU A 134 23.50 11.06 9.40
CA LEU A 134 22.76 10.26 8.42
C LEU A 134 21.74 9.34 9.10
N PHE A 135 22.10 8.73 10.23
CA PHE A 135 21.20 7.90 11.03
C PHE A 135 19.95 8.68 11.47
N MET A 136 20.12 9.89 12.01
CA MET A 136 18.99 10.72 12.43
C MET A 136 18.07 11.08 11.26
N ILE A 137 18.62 11.38 10.09
CA ILE A 137 17.85 11.65 8.88
C ILE A 137 17.03 10.42 8.47
N VAL A 138 17.64 9.24 8.43
CA VAL A 138 16.96 7.98 8.07
C VAL A 138 15.80 7.70 9.02
N VAL A 139 16.00 7.89 10.34
CA VAL A 139 14.95 7.68 11.34
C VAL A 139 13.78 8.65 11.13
N VAL A 140 14.05 9.94 10.91
CA VAL A 140 12.99 10.94 10.68
C VAL A 140 12.21 10.64 9.40
N VAL A 141 12.91 10.33 8.31
CA VAL A 141 12.28 9.98 7.03
C VAL A 141 11.40 8.73 7.19
N PHE A 142 11.86 7.73 7.94
CA PHE A 142 11.08 6.54 8.23
C PHE A 142 9.79 6.87 8.98
N PHE A 143 9.83 7.67 10.04
CA PHE A 143 8.63 8.05 10.79
C PHE A 143 7.61 8.81 9.95
N ILE A 144 8.07 9.71 9.09
CA ILE A 144 7.20 10.47 8.17
C ILE A 144 6.54 9.50 7.18
N ALA A 145 7.34 8.65 6.52
CA ALA A 145 6.82 7.69 5.56
C ALA A 145 5.83 6.69 6.21
N TYR A 146 6.15 6.21 7.41
CA TYR A 146 5.30 5.29 8.15
C TYR A 146 3.99 5.95 8.61
N SER A 147 4.04 7.21 9.04
CA SER A 147 2.85 7.99 9.37
C SER A 147 1.93 8.19 8.17
N ILE A 148 2.49 8.48 6.99
CA ILE A 148 1.73 8.57 5.73
C ILE A 148 1.10 7.22 5.38
N GLY A 149 1.83 6.11 5.53
CA GLY A 149 1.31 4.76 5.31
C GLY A 149 0.12 4.44 6.21
N ILE A 150 0.22 4.71 7.52
CA ILE A 150 -0.91 4.54 8.45
C ILE A 150 -2.09 5.42 8.03
N HIS A 151 -1.84 6.66 7.61
CA HIS A 151 -2.91 7.55 7.16
C HIS A 151 -3.65 6.98 5.94
N PHE A 152 -2.93 6.48 4.93
CA PHE A 152 -3.52 5.85 3.76
C PHE A 152 -4.33 4.60 4.12
N PHE A 153 -3.78 3.75 4.99
CA PHE A 153 -4.50 2.59 5.52
C PHE A 153 -5.82 2.99 6.19
N LEU A 154 -5.78 4.01 7.05
CA LEU A 154 -6.97 4.50 7.76
C LEU A 154 -8.03 5.07 6.81
N VAL A 155 -7.64 5.79 5.76
CA VAL A 155 -8.57 6.33 4.74
C VAL A 155 -9.30 5.19 4.03
N VAL A 156 -8.56 4.19 3.54
CA VAL A 156 -9.17 3.04 2.84
C VAL A 156 -9.99 2.18 3.79
N TYR A 157 -9.53 1.99 5.03
CA TYR A 157 -10.26 1.24 6.06
C TYR A 157 -11.56 1.95 6.47
N SER A 158 -11.55 3.27 6.58
CA SER A 158 -12.76 4.06 6.87
C SER A 158 -13.80 3.85 5.78
N HIS A 159 -13.39 3.97 4.51
CA HIS A 159 -14.28 3.75 3.37
C HIS A 159 -14.80 2.30 3.30
N PHE A 160 -13.94 1.32 3.57
CA PHE A 160 -14.33 -0.08 3.66
C PHE A 160 -15.40 -0.34 4.74
N ARG A 161 -15.31 0.38 5.86
CA ARG A 161 -16.27 0.27 6.97
C ARG A 161 -17.60 0.93 6.64
N GLU A 162 -17.60 2.08 5.95
CA GLU A 162 -18.81 2.75 5.47
C GLU A 162 -19.64 1.83 4.57
N LEU A 163 -18.99 1.12 3.64
CA LEU A 163 -19.66 0.13 2.78
C LEU A 163 -20.26 -1.07 3.56
N GLY A 164 -19.76 -1.36 4.77
CA GLY A 164 -20.22 -2.46 5.60
C GLY A 164 -21.36 -2.10 6.55
N ASN A 165 -21.57 -0.81 6.83
CA ASN A 165 -22.63 -0.35 7.71
C ASN A 165 -23.15 1.02 7.23
N PRO A 166 -24.11 1.04 6.28
CA PRO A 166 -24.62 2.27 5.70
C PRO A 166 -25.34 3.17 6.71
N GLU A 167 -25.77 2.64 7.86
CA GLU A 167 -26.37 3.45 8.94
C GLU A 167 -25.39 4.45 9.56
N LEU A 168 -24.08 4.24 9.39
CA LEU A 168 -23.04 5.16 9.85
C LEU A 168 -22.91 6.42 8.98
N LEU A 169 -23.47 6.42 7.76
CA LEU A 169 -23.45 7.54 6.81
C LEU A 169 -24.57 8.56 7.08
N GLY A 170 -25.14 8.59 8.29
CA GLY A 170 -26.34 9.35 8.66
C GLY A 170 -26.49 10.71 7.95
N GLY A 171 -27.59 10.86 7.22
CA GLY A 171 -27.86 11.98 6.31
C GLY A 171 -28.43 11.49 4.97
N ASP A 172 -28.71 12.42 4.05
CA ASP A 172 -29.24 12.11 2.70
C ASP A 172 -28.28 11.22 1.87
N GLU A 173 -26.96 11.32 2.10
CA GLU A 173 -25.94 10.49 1.42
C GLU A 173 -26.08 8.99 1.73
N GLY A 174 -26.45 8.63 2.96
CA GLY A 174 -26.65 7.23 3.33
C GLY A 174 -27.84 6.59 2.60
N VAL A 175 -28.87 7.39 2.28
CA VAL A 175 -30.04 6.94 1.52
C VAL A 175 -29.65 6.70 0.06
N GLU A 176 -28.89 7.61 -0.54
CA GLU A 176 -28.44 7.52 -1.92
C GLU A 176 -27.55 6.29 -2.16
N ILE A 177 -26.57 6.05 -1.28
CA ILE A 177 -25.68 4.87 -1.37
C ILE A 177 -26.47 3.57 -1.18
N LYS A 178 -27.42 3.54 -0.24
CA LYS A 178 -28.27 2.36 -0.03
C LYS A 178 -29.11 2.05 -1.28
N GLN A 179 -29.61 3.09 -1.95
CA GLN A 179 -30.39 2.96 -3.17
C GLN A 179 -29.53 2.53 -4.36
N GLU A 180 -28.29 3.01 -4.49
CA GLU A 180 -27.32 2.51 -5.48
C GLU A 180 -26.98 1.03 -5.27
N ILE A 181 -26.77 0.61 -4.01
CA ILE A 181 -26.48 -0.80 -3.67
C ILE A 181 -27.67 -1.69 -4.03
N LEU A 182 -28.90 -1.29 -3.67
CA LEU A 182 -30.12 -2.03 -4.00
C LEU A 182 -30.32 -2.15 -5.52
N ASN A 183 -30.13 -1.05 -6.25
CA ASN A 183 -30.20 -1.06 -7.72
C ASN A 183 -29.13 -1.96 -8.34
N ALA A 184 -27.91 -2.01 -7.78
CA ALA A 184 -26.85 -2.88 -8.26
C ALA A 184 -27.13 -4.37 -7.99
N GLU A 185 -27.77 -4.70 -6.87
CA GLU A 185 -28.20 -6.07 -6.54
C GLU A 185 -29.34 -6.53 -7.49
N ASP A 186 -30.34 -5.69 -7.75
CA ASP A 186 -31.44 -6.01 -8.67
C ASP A 186 -30.96 -6.28 -10.10
N VAL A 187 -29.97 -5.51 -10.59
CA VAL A 187 -29.37 -5.76 -11.91
C VAL A 187 -28.62 -7.08 -11.95
N SER A 188 -27.98 -7.50 -10.85
CA SER A 188 -27.28 -8.78 -10.79
C SER A 188 -28.23 -9.99 -10.78
N PHE A 189 -29.46 -9.82 -10.29
CA PHE A 189 -30.47 -10.88 -10.24
C PHE A 189 -31.23 -11.06 -11.57
N ARG A 190 -31.25 -10.04 -12.42
CA ARG A 190 -31.99 -10.06 -13.69
C ARG A 190 -31.22 -10.67 -14.87
N VAL A 191 -29.97 -11.09 -14.66
CA VAL A 191 -29.23 -11.88 -15.65
C VAL A 191 -29.71 -13.34 -15.54
N GLU A 192 -30.78 -13.66 -16.25
CA GLU A 192 -31.38 -15.01 -16.24
C GLU A 192 -30.38 -16.08 -16.73
N PRO A 193 -30.30 -17.24 -16.05
CA PRO A 193 -29.53 -18.39 -16.51
C PRO A 193 -30.26 -19.08 -17.66
N GLY A 194 -30.20 -18.51 -18.87
CA GLY A 194 -30.94 -19.05 -20.01
C GLY A 194 -30.50 -18.61 -21.40
N GLN A 195 -29.48 -17.77 -21.56
CA GLN A 195 -28.95 -17.40 -22.88
C GLN A 195 -27.48 -17.78 -23.02
N VAL A 196 -27.25 -19.07 -23.28
CA VAL A 196 -26.05 -19.60 -23.97
C VAL A 196 -26.53 -20.57 -25.04
#